data_AF-A0A822DR00-F1
#
_entry.id   AF-A0A822DR00-F1
#
_cell.length_a   1.000
_cell.length_b   1.000
_cell.length_c   1.000
_cell.angle_alpha   90.00
_cell.angle_beta   90.00
_cell.angle_gamma   90.00
#
_symmetry.space_group_name_H-M   'P 1'
#
loop_
_entity.id
_entity.type
_entity.pdbx_description
1 polymer ?
#
loop_
_entity_poly.entity_id
_entity_poly.type
_entity_poly.pdbx_seq_one_letter_code
_entity_poly.pdbx_strand_id
1 'polypeptide(L)'
;MLALSLCSSSSSLVRIIVLKALFPMNYQSLRYKLGGLLNRRVIPFGCRRDMNFSHVQVNQIFDRLKQGLHNLDIVLTSPEDILSFDLLTIDKCRRNEFDVGRSMLLIQNWMKTFVRDVLDESDEILHVKYQLIYSIGRQQQVDGGVERWKTIQ
;
A
#
# COMPACT_ATOMS: atom_id res chain seq x y z
N MET A 1 1.19 -22.10 -2.69
CA MET A 1 2.49 -22.60 -3.21
C MET A 1 3.32 -21.48 -3.81
N LEU A 2 2.78 -20.64 -4.71
CA LEU A 2 3.53 -19.57 -5.39
C LEU A 2 4.17 -18.52 -4.45
N ALA A 3 3.41 -17.95 -3.50
CA ALA A 3 3.98 -17.00 -2.53
C ALA A 3 5.12 -17.62 -1.70
N LEU A 4 4.99 -18.91 -1.36
CA LEU A 4 6.00 -19.62 -0.58
C LEU A 4 7.27 -19.90 -1.38
N SER A 5 7.14 -20.30 -2.65
CA SER A 5 8.29 -20.52 -3.52
C SER A 5 9.05 -19.23 -3.81
N LEU A 6 8.35 -18.10 -3.92
CA LEU A 6 8.95 -16.78 -4.10
C LEU A 6 9.68 -16.30 -2.83
N CYS A 7 9.14 -16.62 -1.65
CA CYS A 7 9.82 -16.38 -0.37
C CYS A 7 10.99 -17.34 -0.09
N SER A 8 11.29 -18.32 -0.95
CA SER A 8 12.35 -19.31 -0.65
C SER A 8 13.76 -18.74 -0.82
N SER A 9 13.93 -17.68 -1.61
CA SER A 9 15.19 -16.93 -1.65
C SER A 9 15.07 -15.72 -0.72
N SER A 10 16.00 -15.58 0.24
CA SER A 10 16.09 -14.43 1.15
C SER A 10 16.36 -13.09 0.44
N SER A 11 16.26 -13.04 -0.88
CA SER A 11 16.47 -11.86 -1.72
C SER A 11 15.21 -11.02 -1.88
N SER A 12 14.03 -11.54 -1.54
CA SER A 12 12.77 -10.85 -1.82
C SER A 12 11.68 -11.08 -0.78
N LEU A 13 11.01 -10.00 -0.39
CA LEU A 13 9.85 -9.99 0.50
C LEU A 13 8.59 -10.12 -0.37
N VAL A 14 7.78 -11.14 -0.13
CA VAL A 14 6.54 -11.31 -0.91
C VAL A 14 5.43 -10.45 -0.32
N ARG A 15 4.74 -9.72 -1.20
CA ARG A 15 3.57 -8.92 -0.88
C ARG A 15 2.37 -9.43 -1.68
N ILE A 16 1.39 -9.98 -0.97
CA ILE A 16 0.12 -10.41 -1.54
C ILE A 16 -0.81 -9.20 -1.54
N ILE A 17 -1.32 -8.87 -2.73
CA ILE A 17 -2.23 -7.76 -2.96
C ILE A 17 -3.61 -8.36 -3.21
N VAL A 18 -4.58 -7.97 -2.38
CA VAL A 18 -5.95 -8.47 -2.43
C VAL A 18 -6.94 -7.31 -2.54
N LEU A 19 -8.14 -7.58 -3.05
CA LEU A 19 -9.25 -6.63 -2.97
C LEU A 19 -9.54 -6.28 -1.50
N LYS A 20 -9.84 -5.00 -1.22
CA LYS A 20 -10.08 -4.50 0.15
C LYS A 20 -11.15 -5.32 0.89
N ALA A 21 -12.21 -5.72 0.20
CA ALA A 21 -13.30 -6.53 0.74
C ALA A 21 -12.87 -7.95 1.16
N LEU A 22 -11.86 -8.51 0.50
CA LEU A 22 -11.34 -9.86 0.77
C LEU A 22 -10.24 -9.87 1.83
N PHE A 23 -9.75 -8.70 2.25
CA PHE A 23 -8.62 -8.57 3.16
C PHE A 23 -8.79 -9.35 4.48
N PRO A 24 -9.91 -9.25 5.23
CA PRO A 24 -10.04 -9.94 6.51
C PRO A 24 -10.02 -11.46 6.37
N MET A 25 -10.72 -11.99 5.37
CA MET A 25 -10.78 -13.42 5.07
C MET A 25 -9.41 -13.96 4.66
N ASN A 26 -8.73 -13.26 3.73
CA ASN A 26 -7.40 -13.65 3.28
C ASN A 26 -6.38 -13.56 4.42
N TYR A 27 -6.45 -12.54 5.27
CA TYR A 27 -5.58 -12.42 6.45
C TYR A 27 -5.74 -13.62 7.39
N GLN A 28 -6.97 -14.01 7.72
CA GLN A 28 -7.23 -15.14 8.62
C GLN A 28 -6.76 -16.46 8.00
N SER A 29 -7.08 -16.70 6.73
CA SER A 29 -6.69 -17.91 5.99
C SER A 29 -5.18 -18.06 5.88
N LEU A 30 -4.48 -16.97 5.49
CA LEU A 30 -3.03 -16.94 5.37
C LEU A 30 -2.35 -17.09 6.73
N ARG A 31 -2.85 -16.43 7.77
CA ARG A 31 -2.28 -16.55 9.12
C ARG A 31 -2.38 -17.97 9.66
N TYR A 32 -3.52 -18.64 9.46
CA TYR A 32 -3.70 -20.03 9.87
C TYR A 32 -2.72 -20.97 9.14
N LYS A 33 -2.62 -20.82 7.81
CA LYS A 33 -1.78 -21.70 6.97
C LYS A 33 -0.28 -21.44 7.17
N LEU A 34 0.14 -20.18 7.19
CA LEU A 34 1.55 -19.78 7.19
C LEU A 34 2.12 -19.65 8.61
N GLY A 35 1.35 -19.06 9.52
CA GLY A 35 1.76 -18.89 10.92
C GLY A 35 1.74 -20.21 11.69
N GLY A 36 0.83 -21.13 11.36
CA GLY A 36 0.79 -22.46 11.94
C GLY A 36 1.85 -23.39 11.37
N LEU A 37 1.71 -23.77 10.10
CA LEU A 37 2.50 -24.87 9.52
C LEU A 37 3.96 -24.50 9.19
N LEU A 38 4.20 -23.23 8.86
CA LEU A 38 5.49 -22.78 8.33
C LEU A 38 6.21 -21.76 9.23
N ASN A 39 5.60 -21.43 10.38
CA ASN A 39 6.11 -20.43 11.32
C ASN A 39 6.49 -19.08 10.65
N ARG A 40 5.70 -18.66 9.65
CA ARG A 40 5.88 -17.39 8.93
C ARG A 40 4.78 -16.41 9.30
N ARG A 41 5.14 -15.17 9.57
CA ARG A 41 4.16 -14.14 9.95
C ARG A 41 3.51 -13.55 8.70
N VAL A 42 2.24 -13.22 8.84
CA VAL A 42 1.51 -12.39 7.86
C VAL A 42 1.46 -10.97 8.42
N ILE A 43 2.19 -10.06 7.79
CA ILE A 43 2.31 -8.66 8.17
C ILE A 43 1.22 -7.88 7.42
N PRO A 44 0.15 -7.42 8.08
CA PRO A 44 -0.82 -6.55 7.42
C PRO A 44 -0.19 -5.16 7.20
N PHE A 45 -0.24 -4.68 5.97
CA PHE A 45 0.12 -3.32 5.62
C PHE A 45 -1.15 -2.58 5.22
N GLY A 46 -1.51 -1.57 6.02
CA GLY A 46 -2.68 -0.73 5.80
C GLY A 46 -2.30 0.74 5.92
N CYS A 47 -2.84 1.58 5.05
CA CYS A 47 -2.52 2.99 5.00
C CYS A 47 -3.78 3.78 4.64
N ARG A 48 -4.27 4.61 5.57
CA ARG A 48 -5.39 5.51 5.33
C ARG A 48 -4.86 6.90 5.02
N ARG A 49 -5.52 7.62 4.12
CA ARG A 49 -5.13 8.97 3.67
C ARG A 49 -5.11 10.05 4.78
N ASP A 50 -5.80 9.81 5.89
CA ASP A 50 -5.84 10.71 7.05
C ASP A 50 -4.71 10.43 8.06
N MET A 51 -3.89 9.41 7.84
CA MET A 51 -2.80 9.06 8.74
C MET A 51 -1.69 10.10 8.69
N ASN A 52 -1.35 10.62 9.87
CA ASN A 52 -0.22 11.54 10.03
C ASN A 52 0.99 10.76 10.58
N PHE A 53 1.83 10.24 9.68
CA PHE A 53 3.03 9.52 10.10
C PHE A 53 4.07 10.45 10.71
N SER A 54 4.58 10.10 11.88
CA SER A 54 5.79 10.68 12.44
C SER A 54 7.04 9.99 11.88
N HIS A 55 8.20 10.65 11.94
CA HIS A 55 9.46 10.06 11.51
C HIS A 55 9.77 8.71 12.20
N VAL A 56 9.43 8.60 13.49
CA VAL A 56 9.60 7.37 14.28
C VAL A 56 8.70 6.24 13.74
N GLN A 57 7.44 6.54 13.42
CA GLN A 57 6.50 5.55 12.87
C GLN A 57 6.96 5.04 11.50
N VAL A 58 7.45 5.94 10.64
CA VAL A 58 7.99 5.57 9.32
C VAL A 58 9.18 4.61 9.47
N ASN A 59 10.11 4.91 10.37
CA ASN A 59 11.26 4.03 10.61
C ASN A 59 10.84 2.66 11.16
N GLN A 60 9.87 2.62 12.09
CA GLN A 60 9.32 1.36 12.59
C GLN A 60 8.66 0.51 11.48
N ILE A 61 7.97 1.15 10.53
CA ILE A 61 7.44 0.44 9.35
C ILE A 61 8.59 -0.16 8.55
N PHE A 62 9.65 0.61 8.31
CA PHE A 62 10.79 0.13 7.53
C PHE A 62 11.49 -1.05 8.19
N ASP A 63 11.73 -0.97 9.50
CA ASP A 63 12.37 -2.03 10.26
C ASP A 63 11.54 -3.31 10.25
N ARG A 64 10.21 -3.19 10.36
CA ARG A 64 9.30 -4.35 10.23
C ARG A 64 9.37 -5.00 8.85
N LEU A 65 9.47 -4.21 7.77
CA LEU A 65 9.62 -4.74 6.42
C LEU A 65 10.97 -5.46 6.24
N LYS A 66 12.07 -4.89 6.74
CA LYS A 66 13.39 -5.53 6.70
C LYS A 66 13.44 -6.82 7.52
N GLN A 67 12.86 -6.82 8.72
CA GLN A 67 12.72 -8.03 9.52
C GLN A 67 11.86 -9.08 8.81
N GLY A 68 10.78 -8.64 8.14
CA GLY A 68 9.94 -9.52 7.34
C GLY A 68 10.71 -10.20 6.20
N LEU A 69 11.59 -9.45 5.52
CA LEU A 69 12.47 -10.00 4.50
C LEU A 69 13.39 -11.09 5.08
N HIS A 70 14.05 -10.82 6.21
CA HIS A 70 14.95 -11.78 6.86
C HIS A 70 14.23 -13.05 7.34
N ASN A 71 13.00 -12.90 7.85
CA ASN A 71 12.21 -14.00 8.41
C ASN A 71 11.38 -14.74 7.35
N LEU A 72 11.48 -14.35 6.08
CA LEU A 72 10.67 -14.87 4.98
C LEU A 72 9.16 -14.75 5.25
N ASP A 73 8.79 -13.69 5.97
CA ASP A 73 7.40 -13.32 6.26
C ASP A 73 6.70 -12.86 4.97
N ILE A 74 5.39 -12.72 5.04
CA ILE A 74 4.56 -12.27 3.92
C ILE A 74 3.83 -11.00 4.30
N VAL A 75 3.86 -10.00 3.41
CA VAL A 75 3.05 -8.78 3.54
C VAL A 75 1.69 -9.02 2.89
N LEU A 76 0.62 -8.58 3.54
CA LEU A 76 -0.73 -8.54 2.96
C LEU A 76 -1.20 -7.09 2.89
N THR A 77 -1.64 -6.64 1.72
CA THR A 77 -2.08 -5.26 1.47
C THR A 77 -3.21 -5.22 0.45
N SER A 78 -3.84 -4.05 0.27
CA SER A 78 -4.68 -3.76 -0.89
C SER A 78 -4.06 -2.69 -1.81
N PRO A 79 -4.53 -2.55 -3.06
CA PRO A 79 -4.09 -1.49 -3.97
C PRO A 79 -4.30 -0.08 -3.39
N GLU A 80 -5.39 0.13 -2.64
CA GLU A 80 -5.71 1.41 -2.00
C GLU A 80 -4.70 1.80 -0.93
N ASP A 81 -4.22 0.83 -0.15
CA ASP A 81 -3.23 1.07 0.91
C ASP A 81 -1.87 1.43 0.30
N ILE A 82 -1.47 0.76 -0.79
CA ILE A 82 -0.24 1.08 -1.54
C ILE A 82 -0.32 2.52 -2.06
N LEU A 83 -1.40 2.84 -2.80
CA LEU A 83 -1.54 4.17 -3.39
C LEU A 83 -1.71 5.27 -2.32
N SER A 84 -2.38 4.97 -1.20
CA SER A 84 -2.49 5.92 -0.09
C SER A 84 -1.12 6.24 0.52
N PHE A 85 -0.25 5.24 0.68
CA PHE A 85 1.12 5.44 1.14
C PHE A 85 1.92 6.28 0.13
N ASP A 86 1.76 6.01 -1.17
CA ASP A 86 2.39 6.79 -2.23
C ASP A 86 1.99 8.26 -2.24
N LEU A 87 0.69 8.54 -2.14
CA LEU A 87 0.18 9.90 -2.11
C LEU A 87 0.51 10.64 -0.81
N LEU A 88 0.57 9.94 0.33
CA LEU A 88 0.97 10.56 1.60
C LEU A 88 2.44 10.99 1.58
N THR A 89 3.33 10.22 0.98
CA THR A 89 4.73 10.63 0.79
C THR A 89 4.83 11.95 0.01
N ILE A 90 4.05 12.09 -1.06
CA ILE A 90 3.98 13.34 -1.83
C ILE A 90 3.41 14.48 -0.98
N ASP A 91 2.34 14.22 -0.22
CA ASP A 91 1.70 15.23 0.62
C ASP A 91 2.63 15.74 1.75
N LYS A 92 3.45 14.87 2.33
CA LYS A 92 4.49 15.26 3.30
C LYS A 92 5.48 16.25 2.70
N CYS A 93 5.95 15.99 1.48
CA CYS A 93 6.81 16.94 0.77
C CYS A 93 6.10 18.27 0.49
N ARG A 94 4.80 18.24 0.12
CA ARG A 94 4.01 19.47 -0.11
C ARG A 94 3.79 20.30 1.15
N ARG A 95 3.74 19.67 2.33
CA ARG A 95 3.60 20.32 3.64
C ARG A 95 4.92 20.78 4.25
N ASN A 96 6.03 20.70 3.50
CA ASN A 96 7.40 20.97 3.97
C ASN A 96 7.87 20.02 5.10
N GLU A 97 7.24 18.85 5.25
CA GLU A 97 7.65 17.79 6.19
C GLU A 97 8.69 16.86 5.55
N PHE A 98 9.80 17.44 5.08
CA PHE A 98 10.75 16.76 4.19
C PHE A 98 11.44 15.56 4.83
N ASP A 99 11.73 15.59 6.13
CA ASP A 99 12.39 14.47 6.81
C ASP A 99 11.50 13.22 6.81
N VAL A 100 10.21 13.39 7.09
CA VAL A 100 9.22 12.30 7.05
C VAL A 100 9.03 11.84 5.60
N GLY A 101 8.82 12.77 4.68
CA GLY A 101 8.64 12.45 3.25
C GLY A 101 9.83 11.71 2.65
N ARG A 102 11.05 12.11 2.99
CA ARG A 102 12.29 11.43 2.56
C ARG A 102 12.35 10.01 3.10
N SER A 103 12.05 9.79 4.38
CA SER A 103 12.04 8.46 4.97
C SER A 103 10.98 7.56 4.35
N MET A 104 9.79 8.08 4.03
CA MET A 104 8.75 7.31 3.32
C MET A 104 9.17 6.98 1.88
N LEU A 105 9.81 7.92 1.17
CA LEU A 105 10.34 7.69 -0.18
C LEU A 105 11.43 6.61 -0.19
N LEU A 106 12.30 6.58 0.83
CA LEU A 106 13.29 5.51 0.98
C LEU A 106 12.63 4.14 1.10
N ILE A 107 11.53 4.02 1.87
CA ILE A 107 10.77 2.78 1.97
C ILE A 107 10.18 2.40 0.62
N GLN A 108 9.59 3.33 -0.13
CA GLN A 108 9.04 3.07 -1.46
C GLN A 108 10.09 2.55 -2.44
N ASN A 109 11.27 3.19 -2.47
CA ASN A 109 12.37 2.77 -3.32
C ASN A 109 12.88 1.39 -2.91
N TRP A 110 13.02 1.13 -1.61
CA TRP A 110 13.39 -0.19 -1.12
C TRP A 110 12.35 -1.25 -1.51
N MET A 111 11.05 -0.96 -1.39
CA MET A 111 9.99 -1.88 -1.80
C MET A 111 10.08 -2.22 -3.30
N LYS A 112 10.35 -1.24 -4.18
CA LYS A 112 10.52 -1.50 -5.62
C LYS A 112 11.67 -2.47 -5.93
N THR A 113 12.71 -2.49 -5.11
CA THR A 113 13.87 -3.37 -5.31
C THR A 113 13.68 -4.75 -4.69
N PHE A 114 13.15 -4.81 -3.46
CA PHE A 114 13.16 -6.02 -2.64
C PHE A 114 11.79 -6.69 -2.49
N VAL A 115 10.69 -6.05 -2.91
CA VAL A 115 9.35 -6.66 -2.81
C VAL A 115 8.95 -7.32 -4.13
N ARG A 116 8.31 -8.48 -4.02
CA ARG A 116 7.68 -9.21 -5.13
C ARG A 116 6.18 -9.27 -4.91
N ASP A 117 5.43 -8.69 -5.83
CA ASP A 117 3.98 -8.59 -5.75
C ASP A 117 3.31 -9.85 -6.32
N VAL A 118 2.31 -10.35 -5.60
CA VAL A 118 1.40 -11.41 -6.05
C VAL A 118 -0.01 -10.85 -5.96
N LEU A 119 -0.68 -10.77 -7.10
CA LEU A 119 -2.06 -10.28 -7.19
C LEU A 119 -3.04 -11.45 -7.02
N ASP A 120 -3.96 -11.33 -6.08
CA ASP A 120 -5.13 -12.20 -5.93
C ASP A 120 -6.32 -11.54 -6.65
N GLU A 121 -7.10 -12.30 -7.42
CA GLU A 121 -8.16 -11.75 -8.29
C GLU A 121 -7.62 -10.65 -9.24
N SER A 122 -6.56 -11.00 -10.00
CA SER A 122 -5.85 -10.04 -10.85
C SER A 122 -6.70 -9.48 -11.98
N ASP A 123 -7.68 -10.22 -12.46
CA ASP A 123 -8.70 -9.77 -13.42
C ASP A 123 -9.55 -8.63 -12.85
N GLU A 124 -9.92 -8.70 -11.58
CA GLU A 124 -10.65 -7.63 -10.89
C GLU A 124 -9.72 -6.45 -10.51
N ILE A 125 -8.55 -6.72 -9.94
CA ILE A 125 -7.58 -5.68 -9.53
C ILE A 125 -7.12 -4.84 -10.74
N LEU A 126 -6.94 -5.46 -11.90
CA LEU A 126 -6.46 -4.80 -13.12
C LEU A 126 -7.62 -4.38 -14.05
N HIS A 127 -8.87 -4.60 -13.64
CA HIS A 127 -10.02 -4.22 -14.45
C HIS A 127 -10.07 -2.69 -14.62
N VAL A 128 -10.48 -2.20 -15.80
CA VAL A 128 -10.64 -0.76 -16.08
C VAL A 128 -11.63 -0.04 -15.15
N LYS A 129 -12.48 -0.81 -14.46
CA LYS A 129 -13.47 -0.28 -13.50
C LYS A 129 -12.86 -0.11 -12.11
N TYR A 130 -11.75 -0.79 -11.83
CA TYR A 130 -10.99 -0.71 -10.60
C TYR A 130 -9.95 0.42 -10.68
N GLN A 131 -10.41 1.64 -10.95
CA GLN A 131 -9.54 2.81 -10.98
C GLN A 131 -9.56 3.52 -9.63
N LEU A 132 -8.37 3.74 -9.07
CA LEU A 132 -8.20 4.49 -7.84
C LEU A 132 -7.90 5.96 -8.16
N ILE A 133 -8.93 6.79 -8.13
CA ILE A 133 -8.83 8.23 -8.40
C ILE A 133 -8.90 9.00 -7.08
N TYR A 134 -7.82 9.70 -6.74
CA TYR A 134 -7.74 10.56 -5.57
C TYR A 134 -7.57 12.02 -5.96
N SER A 135 -8.50 12.87 -5.57
CA SER A 135 -8.33 14.32 -5.68
C SER A 135 -7.31 14.83 -4.65
N ILE A 136 -6.57 15.87 -5.03
CA ILE A 136 -5.58 16.55 -4.19
C ILE A 136 -5.84 18.05 -4.25
N GLY A 137 -5.78 18.71 -3.08
CA GLY A 137 -5.96 20.16 -2.97
C GLY A 137 -7.36 20.54 -2.47
N ARG A 138 -7.68 21.83 -2.55
CA ARG A 138 -8.99 22.35 -2.18
C ARG A 138 -9.98 22.05 -3.30
N GLN A 139 -11.23 21.76 -2.95
CA GLN A 139 -12.31 21.67 -3.92
C GLN A 139 -12.40 22.99 -4.69
N GLN A 140 -12.37 22.90 -6.02
CA GLN A 140 -12.58 24.03 -6.91
C GLN A 140 -13.89 23.84 -7.67
N GLN A 141 -14.47 24.94 -8.14
CA GLN A 141 -15.63 24.86 -9.04
C GLN A 141 -15.19 24.28 -10.38
N VAL A 142 -15.94 23.31 -10.89
CA VAL A 142 -15.73 22.75 -12.23
C VAL A 142 -16.33 23.72 -13.25
N ASP A 143 -15.50 24.23 -14.17
CA ASP A 143 -15.87 25.05 -15.33
C ASP A 143 -17.05 26.02 -15.12
N GLY A 144 -16.77 27.21 -14.60
CA GLY A 144 -17.77 28.27 -14.42
C GLY A 144 -18.77 28.02 -13.27
N GLY A 145 -18.81 26.81 -12.69
CA GLY A 145 -19.56 26.49 -11.48
C GLY A 145 -21.03 26.92 -11.54
N VAL A 146 -21.42 27.87 -10.68
CA VAL A 146 -22.78 28.42 -10.66
C VAL A 146 -23.06 29.25 -11.91
N GLU A 147 -22.07 29.81 -12.58
CA GLU A 147 -22.31 30.59 -13.81
C GLU A 147 -22.65 29.70 -15.02
N ARG A 148 -22.38 28.40 -14.95
CA ARG A 148 -22.65 27.44 -16.03
C ARG A 148 -24.14 27.37 -16.41
N TRP A 149 -25.04 27.53 -15.44
CA TRP A 149 -26.49 27.57 -15.70
C TRP A 149 -26.99 28.94 -16.17
N LYS A 150 -26.17 30.00 -16.05
CA LYS A 150 -26.51 31.35 -16.54
C LYS A 150 -26.09 31.58 -17.99
N THR A 151 -25.15 30.79 -18.51
CA THR A 151 -24.61 30.95 -19.88
C THR A 151 -25.45 30.24 -20.95
N ILE A 152 -26.43 29.40 -20.56
CA ILE A 152 -27.40 28.82 -21.49
C ILE A 152 -28.62 29.77 -21.52
N GLN A 153 -28.56 30.81 -22.36
CA GLN A 153 -29.71 31.59 -22.80
C GLN A 153 -29.67 31.76 -24.32
#